data_AF-A0AAU9IWK8-F1
#
_entry.id   AF-A0AAU9IWK8-F1
#
_cell.length_a   1.000
_cell.length_b   1.000
_cell.length_c   1.000
_cell.angle_alpha   90.00
_cell.angle_beta   90.00
_cell.angle_gamma   90.00
#
_symmetry.space_group_name_H-M   'P 1'
#
loop_
_entity.id
_entity.type
_entity.pdbx_description
1 polymer ?
#
loop_
_entity_poly.entity_id
_entity_poly.type
_entity_poly.pdbx_seq_one_letter_code
_entity_poly.pdbx_strand_id
1 'polypeptide(L)'
;MDFPRDAYYLPCYVPWYSPQYHSGVWFPPYYPSYVQQQGPADTELLSVSSRAKTPLQALDVSDIPPITSQELQQLNPQDFECNLMNARFFIMKSQCEDDVHKSVKYGIWTSSYENNNKMNHVFREANGMMPIYLFFSVINSGMLVGCAEMISAVNFTARFNGWYPNFSNLGYFGVRWIFVKDLHEKRLKQIKLNYNNFDSIPDSEEISVKLGCKILKEFTKLSKYKSLLDDFSYYDMKERQVLSYL
;
A
#
# COMPACT_ATOMS: atom_id res chain seq x y z
N MET A 1 3.54 14.91 24.78
CA MET A 1 4.80 15.20 24.07
C MET A 1 4.42 16.07 22.89
N ASP A 2 5.03 17.25 22.75
CA ASP A 2 4.79 18.10 21.59
C ASP A 2 5.33 17.40 20.34
N PHE A 3 4.43 17.08 19.40
CA PHE A 3 4.83 16.54 18.11
C PHE A 3 5.48 17.66 17.28
N PRO A 4 6.65 17.42 16.66
CA PRO A 4 7.27 18.40 15.79
C PRO A 4 6.32 18.76 14.65
N ARG A 5 6.12 20.07 14.43
CA ARG A 5 5.20 20.65 13.43
C ARG A 5 5.64 20.41 11.97
N ASP A 6 6.73 19.67 11.76
CA ASP A 6 7.42 19.53 10.48
C ASP A 6 7.21 18.16 9.82
N ALA A 7 6.14 17.44 10.15
CA ALA A 7 5.73 16.28 9.35
C ALA A 7 5.34 16.79 7.94
N TYR A 8 6.17 16.48 6.95
CA TYR A 8 6.07 17.01 5.58
C TYR A 8 4.79 16.58 4.84
N TYR A 9 4.08 15.57 5.34
CA TYR A 9 2.88 15.02 4.73
C TYR A 9 1.69 15.10 5.70
N LEU A 10 0.57 15.60 5.17
CA LEU A 10 -0.66 15.83 5.93
C LEU A 10 -1.09 14.52 6.63
N PRO A 11 -1.35 14.53 7.95
CA PRO A 11 -1.98 13.40 8.61
C PRO A 11 -3.32 13.16 7.93
N CYS A 12 -3.53 11.91 7.51
CA CYS A 12 -4.73 11.37 6.88
C CYS A 12 -5.98 12.01 7.52
N TYR A 13 -6.58 12.98 6.82
CA TYR A 13 -7.77 13.76 7.21
C TYR A 13 -8.18 13.66 8.69
N VAL A 14 -7.37 14.24 9.58
CA VAL A 14 -7.91 14.74 10.85
C VAL A 14 -8.44 16.13 10.53
N PRO A 15 -9.75 16.41 10.59
CA PRO A 15 -10.27 17.76 10.36
C PRO A 15 -9.50 18.74 11.24
N TRP A 16 -9.12 19.89 10.73
CA TRP A 16 -8.32 20.88 11.47
C TRP A 16 -8.99 21.39 12.75
N TYR A 17 -10.31 21.20 12.88
CA TYR A 17 -11.09 21.45 14.10
C TYR A 17 -11.17 20.24 15.06
N SER A 18 -10.52 19.12 14.75
CA SER A 18 -10.55 17.94 15.61
C SER A 18 -9.80 18.24 16.91
N PRO A 19 -10.39 17.92 18.09
CA PRO A 19 -9.72 18.02 19.39
C PRO A 19 -8.39 17.24 19.47
N GLN A 20 -8.18 16.30 18.54
CA GLN A 20 -6.98 15.47 18.42
C GLN A 20 -5.74 16.28 17.99
N TYR A 21 -5.92 17.36 17.22
CA TYR A 21 -4.79 18.17 16.72
C TYR A 21 -4.11 19.00 17.81
N HIS A 22 -4.85 19.33 18.88
CA HIS A 22 -4.39 20.20 19.97
C HIS A 22 -3.92 19.43 21.21
N SER A 23 -4.24 18.14 21.33
CA SER A 23 -4.01 17.34 22.53
C SER A 23 -2.75 16.47 22.50
N GLY A 24 -2.15 16.25 21.32
CA GLY A 24 -1.02 15.34 21.19
C GLY A 24 -1.36 13.89 21.57
N VAL A 25 -2.65 13.52 21.51
CA VAL A 25 -3.14 12.16 21.77
C VAL A 25 -3.99 11.76 20.57
N TRP A 26 -3.57 10.72 19.86
CA TRP A 26 -4.31 10.20 18.73
C TRP A 26 -5.40 9.25 19.24
N PHE A 27 -6.67 9.63 19.09
CA PHE A 27 -7.80 8.75 19.35
C PHE A 27 -8.25 8.14 18.02
N PRO A 28 -8.52 6.83 17.94
CA PRO A 28 -9.12 6.26 16.74
C PRO A 28 -10.46 6.96 16.44
N PRO A 29 -10.75 7.30 15.17
CA PRO A 29 -12.02 7.92 14.82
C PRO A 29 -13.17 7.02 15.29
N TYR A 30 -14.15 7.60 15.97
CA TYR A 30 -15.38 6.90 16.33
C TYR A 30 -16.15 6.60 15.04
N TYR A 31 -16.17 5.33 14.62
CA TYR A 31 -16.91 4.92 13.43
C TYR A 31 -18.32 4.46 13.82
N PRO A 32 -19.38 5.09 13.30
CA PRO A 32 -20.72 4.51 13.38
C PRO A 32 -20.69 3.17 12.65
N SER A 33 -21.06 2.09 13.34
CA SER A 33 -21.25 0.78 12.74
C SER A 33 -22.19 0.91 11.53
N TYR A 34 -21.74 0.48 10.34
CA TYR A 34 -22.63 0.32 9.20
C TYR A 34 -23.78 -0.62 9.59
N VAL A 35 -25.01 -0.11 9.52
CA VAL A 35 -26.22 -0.91 9.63
C VAL A 35 -26.24 -1.87 8.44
N GLN A 36 -26.02 -3.15 8.70
CA GLN A 36 -26.33 -4.21 7.73
C GLN A 36 -27.83 -4.13 7.43
N GLN A 37 -28.19 -3.77 6.19
CA GLN A 37 -29.54 -4.01 5.70
C GLN A 37 -29.71 -5.52 5.58
N GLN A 38 -30.53 -6.09 6.47
CA GLN A 38 -30.94 -7.48 6.44
C GLN A 38 -31.88 -7.71 5.24
N GLY A 39 -31.46 -8.56 4.30
CA GLY A 39 -32.38 -9.26 3.39
C GLY A 39 -32.99 -10.48 4.10
N PRO A 40 -34.17 -10.96 3.68
CA PRO A 40 -34.97 -11.89 4.45
C PRO A 40 -34.35 -13.29 4.49
N ALA A 41 -34.52 -13.93 5.65
CA ALA A 41 -34.10 -15.28 5.95
C ALA A 41 -34.93 -16.30 5.16
N ASP A 42 -34.27 -17.31 4.60
CA ASP A 42 -34.87 -18.62 4.39
C ASP A 42 -33.83 -19.73 4.61
N THR A 43 -34.35 -20.83 5.10
CA THR A 43 -33.70 -21.91 5.84
C THR A 43 -33.23 -23.01 4.89
N GLU A 44 -32.02 -23.55 5.05
CA GLU A 44 -31.79 -25.01 4.99
C GLU A 44 -30.38 -25.41 5.48
N LEU A 45 -30.38 -26.35 6.43
CA LEU A 45 -29.21 -26.96 7.07
C LEU A 45 -28.62 -28.04 6.17
N LEU A 46 -27.37 -27.88 5.73
CA LEU A 46 -26.54 -29.00 5.30
C LEU A 46 -25.20 -28.97 6.05
N SER A 47 -25.03 -30.01 6.86
CA SER A 47 -23.85 -30.32 7.65
C SER A 47 -22.64 -30.59 6.74
N VAL A 48 -21.68 -29.66 6.70
CA VAL A 48 -20.31 -29.95 6.30
C VAL A 48 -19.39 -29.46 7.40
N SER A 49 -18.79 -30.44 8.09
CA SER A 49 -17.66 -30.26 8.99
C SER A 49 -16.50 -29.58 8.24
N SER A 50 -16.41 -28.28 8.37
CA SER A 50 -15.17 -27.54 8.26
C SER A 50 -15.24 -26.44 9.30
N ARG A 51 -14.24 -26.33 10.17
CA ARG A 51 -14.14 -25.24 11.15
C ARG A 51 -13.95 -23.93 10.37
N ALA A 52 -15.04 -23.32 9.92
CA ALA A 52 -15.05 -21.96 9.44
C ALA A 52 -14.84 -21.04 10.64
N LYS A 53 -13.66 -20.45 10.73
CA LYS A 53 -13.31 -19.44 11.73
C LYS A 53 -14.15 -18.17 11.47
N THR A 54 -14.65 -17.53 12.52
CA THR A 54 -15.47 -16.32 12.43
C THR A 54 -14.66 -15.12 11.88
N PRO A 55 -15.31 -14.05 11.37
CA PRO A 55 -14.62 -12.85 10.85
C PRO A 55 -13.68 -12.16 11.86
N LEU A 56 -13.89 -12.40 13.16
CA LEU A 56 -13.04 -11.95 14.27
C LEU A 56 -11.72 -12.75 14.43
N GLN A 57 -11.54 -13.81 13.65
CA GLN A 57 -10.34 -14.66 13.63
C GLN A 57 -9.59 -14.59 12.28
N ALA A 58 -9.90 -13.55 11.50
CA ALA A 58 -8.98 -12.92 10.57
C ALA A 58 -7.55 -12.97 11.12
N LEU A 59 -6.61 -13.58 10.39
CA LEU A 59 -5.20 -13.71 10.81
C LEU A 59 -4.74 -12.41 11.46
N ASP A 60 -4.41 -12.53 12.75
CA ASP A 60 -3.98 -11.43 13.59
C ASP A 60 -2.69 -10.86 12.98
N VAL A 61 -2.48 -9.55 13.09
CA VAL A 61 -1.30 -8.86 12.49
C VAL A 61 0.02 -9.51 12.93
N SER A 62 -0.02 -10.30 14.02
CA SER A 62 1.07 -11.10 14.58
C SER A 62 1.67 -12.18 13.69
N ASP A 63 0.97 -12.66 12.65
CA ASP A 63 1.44 -13.84 11.89
C ASP A 63 2.33 -13.48 10.69
N ILE A 64 2.43 -12.19 10.32
CA ILE A 64 3.29 -11.73 9.23
C ILE A 64 4.54 -11.11 9.83
N PRO A 65 5.73 -11.72 9.65
CA PRO A 65 6.95 -11.15 10.21
C PRO A 65 7.23 -9.79 9.54
N PRO A 66 7.62 -8.76 10.34
CA PRO A 66 8.05 -7.50 9.77
C PRO A 66 9.39 -7.66 9.05
N ILE A 67 9.66 -6.74 8.12
CA ILE A 67 10.87 -6.65 7.33
C ILE A 67 12.09 -6.55 8.25
N THR A 68 13.11 -7.35 7.94
CA THR A 68 14.33 -7.37 8.72
C THR A 68 15.23 -6.18 8.39
N SER A 69 16.14 -5.83 9.30
CA SER A 69 17.15 -4.80 9.03
C SER A 69 18.05 -5.15 7.84
N GLN A 70 18.27 -6.44 7.57
CA GLN A 70 19.04 -6.90 6.41
C GLN A 70 18.30 -6.64 5.09
N GLU A 71 16.99 -6.91 5.05
CA GLU A 71 16.16 -6.65 3.88
C GLU A 71 16.01 -5.15 3.62
N LEU A 72 15.87 -4.33 4.67
CA LEU A 72 15.87 -2.86 4.53
C LEU A 72 17.16 -2.33 3.90
N GLN A 73 18.31 -2.94 4.20
CA GLN A 73 19.61 -2.57 3.61
C GLN A 73 19.74 -2.96 2.13
N GLN A 74 18.92 -3.91 1.64
CA GLN A 74 18.90 -4.33 0.25
C GLN A 74 17.99 -3.46 -0.64
N LEU A 75 17.20 -2.58 -0.03
CA LEU A 75 16.41 -1.60 -0.77
C LEU A 75 17.32 -0.61 -1.48
N ASN A 76 16.77 0.02 -2.52
CA ASN A 76 17.43 1.06 -3.31
C ASN A 76 18.71 0.64 -4.04
N PRO A 77 18.73 -0.51 -4.74
CA PRO A 77 19.90 -0.95 -5.51
C PRO A 77 20.30 0.07 -6.58
N GLN A 78 21.59 0.35 -6.70
CA GLN A 78 22.13 1.34 -7.65
C GLN A 78 22.26 0.75 -9.07
N ASP A 79 22.45 -0.55 -9.15
CA ASP A 79 22.72 -1.34 -10.35
C ASP A 79 21.49 -2.13 -10.86
N PHE A 80 20.28 -1.69 -10.49
CA PHE A 80 19.04 -2.35 -10.90
C PHE A 80 18.85 -2.36 -12.42
N GLU A 81 18.55 -3.54 -12.98
CA GLU A 81 18.26 -3.67 -14.41
C GLU A 81 16.93 -3.00 -14.77
N CYS A 82 17.02 -1.86 -15.45
CA CYS A 82 15.85 -1.06 -15.80
C CYS A 82 15.26 -1.37 -17.18
N ASN A 83 15.81 -2.33 -17.94
CA ASN A 83 15.37 -2.64 -19.31
C ASN A 83 14.52 -3.93 -19.37
N LEU A 84 13.34 -3.86 -18.77
CA LEU A 84 12.50 -5.03 -18.53
C LEU A 84 11.43 -5.14 -19.63
N MET A 85 11.86 -5.55 -20.83
CA MET A 85 11.00 -5.53 -22.03
C MET A 85 9.78 -6.45 -21.94
N ASN A 86 9.80 -7.45 -21.06
CA ASN A 86 8.70 -8.40 -20.82
C ASN A 86 7.98 -8.19 -19.48
N ALA A 87 8.16 -7.01 -18.85
CA ALA A 87 7.52 -6.69 -17.58
C ALA A 87 6.23 -5.90 -17.78
N ARG A 88 5.29 -6.04 -16.84
CA ARG A 88 4.09 -5.21 -16.74
C ARG A 88 4.25 -4.20 -15.60
N PHE A 89 3.68 -3.02 -15.77
CA PHE A 89 3.86 -1.92 -14.83
C PHE A 89 2.51 -1.33 -14.45
N PHE A 90 2.27 -1.15 -13.15
CA PHE A 90 1.04 -0.58 -12.63
C PHE A 90 1.30 0.56 -11.66
N ILE A 91 0.39 1.53 -11.62
CA ILE A 91 0.35 2.54 -10.56
C ILE A 91 -0.56 2.05 -9.44
N MET A 92 -0.04 2.05 -8.21
CA MET A 92 -0.80 1.76 -7.00
C MET A 92 -0.99 3.05 -6.21
N LYS A 93 -2.23 3.33 -5.82
CA LYS A 93 -2.60 4.53 -5.07
C LYS A 93 -2.92 4.20 -3.63
N SER A 94 -2.33 4.99 -2.74
CA SER A 94 -2.63 4.95 -1.32
C SER A 94 -3.37 6.21 -0.88
N GLN A 95 -4.38 6.07 -0.03
CA GLN A 95 -5.02 7.22 0.61
C GLN A 95 -4.13 7.84 1.69
N CYS A 96 -3.17 7.07 2.22
CA CYS A 96 -2.28 7.53 3.27
C CYS A 96 -0.89 6.92 3.18
N GLU A 97 0.07 7.58 3.80
CA GLU A 97 1.43 7.08 3.92
C GLU A 97 1.55 5.93 4.94
N ASP A 98 0.64 5.87 5.93
CA ASP A 98 0.61 4.78 6.92
C ASP A 98 0.44 3.40 6.26
N ASP A 99 -0.29 3.30 5.14
CA ASP A 99 -0.47 2.04 4.42
C ASP A 99 0.79 1.69 3.61
N VAL A 100 1.48 2.69 3.06
CA VAL A 100 2.76 2.47 2.38
C VAL A 100 3.81 1.96 3.37
N HIS A 101 3.86 2.54 4.57
CA HIS A 101 4.71 2.03 5.67
C HIS A 101 4.43 0.56 5.96
N LYS A 102 3.17 0.19 6.18
CA LYS A 102 2.80 -1.21 6.47
C LYS A 102 3.11 -2.13 5.30
N SER A 103 2.99 -1.65 4.07
CA SER A 103 3.40 -2.40 2.89
C SER A 103 4.89 -2.68 2.84
N VAL A 104 5.73 -1.66 3.11
CA VAL A 104 7.18 -1.83 3.21
C VAL A 104 7.54 -2.76 4.36
N LYS A 105 6.85 -2.60 5.49
CA LYS A 105 7.09 -3.36 6.71
C LYS A 105 6.70 -4.83 6.60
N TYR A 106 5.54 -5.16 6.02
CA TYR A 106 5.02 -6.53 6.03
C TYR A 106 5.09 -7.20 4.65
N GLY A 107 5.53 -6.49 3.61
CA GLY A 107 5.63 -7.04 2.26
C GLY A 107 4.29 -7.46 1.68
N ILE A 108 3.21 -6.73 2.01
CA ILE A 108 1.86 -6.99 1.53
C ILE A 108 1.19 -5.73 1.02
N TRP A 109 0.24 -5.87 0.11
CA TRP A 109 -0.60 -4.77 -0.37
C TRP A 109 -2.04 -5.21 -0.55
N THR A 110 -2.95 -4.25 -0.45
CA THR A 110 -4.36 -4.41 -0.78
C THR A 110 -4.89 -3.18 -1.49
N SER A 111 -5.93 -3.36 -2.28
CA SER A 111 -6.67 -2.31 -2.96
C SER A 111 -8.19 -2.56 -2.82
N SER A 112 -9.03 -1.84 -3.56
CA SER A 112 -10.46 -2.13 -3.68
C SER A 112 -10.69 -3.56 -4.19
N TYR A 113 -11.88 -4.11 -3.93
CA TYR A 113 -12.24 -5.46 -4.39
C TYR A 113 -12.09 -5.64 -5.90
N GLU A 114 -12.52 -4.64 -6.68
CA GLU A 114 -12.44 -4.66 -8.15
C GLU A 114 -10.98 -4.67 -8.62
N ASN A 115 -10.15 -3.81 -8.02
CA ASN A 115 -8.73 -3.71 -8.33
C ASN A 115 -7.95 -4.96 -7.90
N ASN A 116 -8.27 -5.53 -6.75
CA ASN A 116 -7.71 -6.80 -6.29
C ASN A 116 -8.07 -7.95 -7.27
N ASN A 117 -9.29 -7.99 -7.80
CA ASN A 117 -9.65 -8.95 -8.85
C ASN A 117 -8.85 -8.74 -10.13
N LYS A 118 -8.69 -7.49 -10.58
CA LYS A 118 -7.85 -7.14 -11.74
C LYS A 118 -6.41 -7.61 -11.54
N MET A 119 -5.79 -7.25 -10.41
CA MET A 119 -4.41 -7.61 -10.12
C MET A 119 -4.21 -9.13 -9.96
N ASN A 120 -5.18 -9.82 -9.35
CA ASN A 120 -5.16 -11.29 -9.28
C ASN A 120 -5.21 -11.94 -10.67
N HIS A 121 -6.05 -11.42 -11.57
CA HIS A 121 -6.12 -11.91 -12.95
C HIS A 121 -4.78 -11.68 -13.68
N VAL A 122 -4.25 -10.46 -13.61
CA VAL A 122 -2.96 -10.08 -14.21
C VAL A 122 -1.82 -10.97 -13.71
N PHE A 123 -1.75 -11.22 -12.40
CA PHE A 123 -0.71 -12.06 -11.81
C PHE A 123 -0.79 -13.52 -12.27
N ARG A 124 -2.01 -14.06 -12.35
CA ARG A 124 -2.23 -15.44 -12.83
C ARG A 124 -1.94 -15.57 -14.33
N GLU A 125 -2.33 -14.57 -15.12
CA GLU A 125 -2.04 -14.50 -16.56
C GLU A 125 -0.53 -14.45 -16.82
N ALA A 126 0.20 -13.67 -16.02
CA ALA A 126 1.66 -13.59 -16.12
C ALA A 126 2.36 -14.93 -15.88
N ASN A 127 1.75 -15.82 -15.08
CA ASN A 127 2.18 -17.21 -14.85
C ASN A 127 3.68 -17.36 -14.51
N GLY A 128 4.24 -16.38 -13.79
CA GLY A 128 5.67 -16.32 -13.45
C GLY A 128 6.63 -16.03 -14.62
N MET A 129 6.12 -15.84 -15.84
CA MET A 129 6.91 -15.54 -17.03
C MET A 129 7.12 -14.03 -17.26
N MET A 130 6.24 -13.21 -16.69
CA MET A 130 6.28 -11.75 -16.80
C MET A 130 6.30 -11.12 -15.40
N PRO A 131 7.40 -10.47 -14.98
CA PRO A 131 7.42 -9.78 -13.70
C PRO A 131 6.49 -8.57 -13.72
N ILE A 132 5.82 -8.32 -12.60
CA ILE A 132 4.84 -7.24 -12.45
C ILE A 132 5.41 -6.25 -11.43
N TYR A 133 5.66 -5.02 -11.88
CA TYR A 133 6.15 -3.94 -11.05
C TYR A 133 5.04 -2.94 -10.74
N LEU A 134 5.04 -2.49 -9.50
CA LEU A 134 4.06 -1.61 -8.91
C LEU A 134 4.77 -0.32 -8.49
N PHE A 135 4.31 0.83 -9.00
CA PHE A 135 4.78 2.13 -8.55
C PHE A 135 3.77 2.73 -7.59
N PHE A 136 4.22 3.04 -6.38
CA PHE A 136 3.34 3.53 -5.32
C PHE A 136 3.30 5.05 -5.31
N SER A 137 2.11 5.59 -5.05
CA SER A 137 1.87 7.03 -4.96
C SER A 137 0.80 7.29 -3.91
N VAL A 138 1.04 8.23 -3.00
CA VAL A 138 0.02 8.71 -2.06
C VAL A 138 -0.83 9.74 -2.80
N ILE A 139 -2.15 9.65 -2.68
CA ILE A 139 -3.08 10.56 -3.35
C ILE A 139 -2.77 12.01 -2.93
N ASN A 140 -2.75 12.93 -3.91
CA ASN A 140 -2.42 14.36 -3.74
C ASN A 140 -0.97 14.65 -3.34
N SER A 141 -0.06 13.68 -3.44
CA SER A 141 1.37 13.90 -3.17
C SER A 141 2.13 14.49 -4.36
N GLY A 142 1.62 14.34 -5.59
CA GLY A 142 2.30 14.78 -6.81
C GLY A 142 3.64 14.05 -7.07
N MET A 143 3.81 12.85 -6.50
CA MET A 143 5.04 12.08 -6.59
C MET A 143 4.80 10.56 -6.51
N LEU A 144 5.81 9.81 -6.90
CA LEU A 144 5.93 8.38 -6.62
C LEU A 144 6.80 8.21 -5.37
N VAL A 145 6.37 7.37 -4.43
CA VAL A 145 7.08 7.13 -3.16
C VAL A 145 7.95 5.87 -3.19
N GLY A 146 7.80 5.05 -4.23
CA GLY A 146 8.65 3.89 -4.43
C GLY A 146 8.14 2.90 -5.46
N CYS A 147 8.78 1.74 -5.49
CA CYS A 147 8.48 0.64 -6.41
C CYS A 147 8.66 -0.71 -5.73
N ALA A 148 7.74 -1.64 -5.99
CA ALA A 148 7.81 -3.03 -5.55
C ALA A 148 7.44 -3.98 -6.69
N GLU A 149 7.86 -5.23 -6.58
CA GLU A 149 7.39 -6.33 -7.43
C GLU A 149 6.22 -7.05 -6.76
N MET A 150 5.19 -7.40 -7.52
CA MET A 150 4.13 -8.30 -7.05
C MET A 150 4.64 -9.74 -7.06
N ILE A 151 4.62 -10.42 -5.91
CA ILE A 151 5.23 -11.76 -5.74
C ILE A 151 4.20 -12.87 -5.46
N SER A 152 2.94 -12.54 -5.20
CA SER A 152 1.88 -13.54 -5.02
C SER A 152 0.56 -13.12 -5.67
N ALA A 153 -0.30 -14.12 -5.92
CA ALA A 153 -1.70 -13.89 -6.22
C ALA A 153 -2.43 -13.25 -5.02
N VAL A 154 -3.61 -12.67 -5.26
CA VAL A 154 -4.42 -12.11 -4.18
C VAL A 154 -5.07 -13.22 -3.39
N ASN A 155 -4.89 -13.17 -2.06
CA ASN A 155 -5.61 -14.00 -1.12
C ASN A 155 -6.82 -13.23 -0.57
N PHE A 156 -8.00 -13.46 -1.15
CA PHE A 156 -9.26 -12.81 -0.76
C PHE A 156 -9.79 -13.23 0.61
N THR A 157 -9.30 -14.34 1.19
CA THR A 157 -9.67 -14.77 2.55
C THR A 157 -8.72 -14.24 3.60
N ALA A 158 -7.53 -13.76 3.20
CA ALA A 158 -6.58 -13.17 4.10
C ALA A 158 -7.09 -11.83 4.64
N ARG A 159 -6.65 -11.49 5.85
CA ARG A 159 -7.11 -10.33 6.58
C ARG A 159 -5.91 -9.67 7.24
N PHE A 160 -5.92 -8.35 7.28
CA PHE A 160 -4.86 -7.56 7.91
C PHE A 160 -5.50 -6.31 8.52
N ASN A 161 -5.43 -6.21 9.85
CA ASN A 161 -6.13 -5.15 10.58
C ASN A 161 -5.38 -3.82 10.62
N GLY A 162 -4.15 -3.77 10.09
CA GLY A 162 -3.35 -2.54 10.07
C GLY A 162 -3.75 -1.51 9.01
N TRP A 163 -4.55 -1.87 8.00
CA TRP A 163 -4.89 -0.92 6.92
C TRP A 163 -5.75 0.25 7.38
N TYR A 164 -5.44 1.47 6.92
CA TYR A 164 -6.19 2.68 7.19
C TYR A 164 -7.40 2.84 6.25
N PRO A 165 -8.55 3.27 6.79
CA PRO A 165 -9.64 2.39 7.23
C PRO A 165 -10.29 1.59 6.09
N ASN A 166 -10.96 0.49 6.47
CA ASN A 166 -11.90 -0.31 5.67
C ASN A 166 -11.33 -1.28 4.61
N PHE A 167 -10.02 -1.54 4.57
CA PHE A 167 -9.44 -2.55 3.66
C PHE A 167 -9.18 -3.92 4.29
N SER A 168 -9.38 -4.09 5.60
CA SER A 168 -9.03 -5.31 6.33
C SER A 168 -9.72 -6.58 5.81
N ASN A 169 -10.90 -6.45 5.18
CA ASN A 169 -11.70 -7.56 4.65
C ASN A 169 -11.55 -7.83 3.15
N LEU A 170 -10.70 -7.08 2.44
CA LEU A 170 -10.63 -7.14 0.97
C LEU A 170 -9.58 -8.13 0.43
N GLY A 171 -8.90 -8.85 1.32
CA GLY A 171 -7.74 -9.67 0.97
C GLY A 171 -6.46 -8.85 0.86
N TYR A 172 -5.34 -9.53 0.64
CA TYR A 172 -4.07 -8.89 0.29
C TYR A 172 -3.24 -9.82 -0.61
N PHE A 173 -2.20 -9.26 -1.22
CA PHE A 173 -1.17 -10.00 -1.96
C PHE A 173 0.21 -9.57 -1.51
N GLY A 174 1.19 -10.45 -1.69
CA GLY A 174 2.59 -10.21 -1.37
C GLY A 174 3.25 -9.27 -2.38
N VAL A 175 4.04 -8.34 -1.86
CA VAL A 175 4.90 -7.43 -2.63
C VAL A 175 6.32 -7.44 -2.07
N ARG A 176 7.30 -7.32 -2.96
CA ARG A 176 8.71 -7.19 -2.60
C ARG A 176 9.20 -5.81 -2.99
N TRP A 177 9.42 -4.96 -1.99
CA TRP A 177 9.89 -3.59 -2.21
C TRP A 177 11.31 -3.59 -2.78
N ILE A 178 11.54 -2.71 -3.75
CA ILE A 178 12.83 -2.55 -4.44
C ILE A 178 13.34 -1.13 -4.21
N PHE A 179 12.50 -0.13 -4.44
CA PHE A 179 12.82 1.28 -4.22
C PHE A 179 11.87 1.88 -3.19
N VAL A 180 12.43 2.58 -2.22
CA VAL A 180 11.72 3.45 -1.29
C VAL A 180 12.42 4.80 -1.35
N LYS A 181 11.97 5.65 -2.28
CA LYS A 181 12.53 6.98 -2.58
C LYS A 181 11.42 7.91 -3.07
N ASP A 182 11.46 9.17 -2.67
CA ASP A 182 10.53 10.16 -3.20
C ASP A 182 10.99 10.65 -4.57
N LEU A 183 10.21 10.31 -5.60
CA LEU A 183 10.43 10.72 -6.98
C LEU A 183 9.33 11.69 -7.41
N HIS A 184 9.63 12.98 -7.29
CA HIS A 184 8.72 14.05 -7.71
C HIS A 184 8.49 14.06 -9.23
N GLU A 185 7.24 14.32 -9.62
CA GLU A 185 6.82 14.42 -11.02
C GLU A 185 7.66 15.43 -11.83
N LYS A 186 8.22 16.46 -11.17
CA LYS A 186 9.11 17.44 -11.82
C LYS A 186 10.29 16.81 -12.55
N ARG A 187 10.80 15.65 -12.11
CA ARG A 187 11.87 14.91 -12.79
C ARG A 187 11.38 14.08 -13.96
N LEU A 188 10.08 13.78 -13.98
CA LEU A 188 9.41 12.98 -15.01
C LEU A 188 8.79 13.86 -16.11
N LYS A 189 8.97 15.18 -16.08
CA LYS A 189 8.44 16.14 -17.06
C LYS A 189 8.79 15.85 -18.51
N GLN A 190 9.92 15.18 -18.78
CA GLN A 190 10.31 14.80 -20.13
C GLN A 190 9.54 13.57 -20.65
N ILE A 191 8.73 12.96 -19.80
CA ILE A 191 8.01 11.74 -20.08
C ILE A 191 6.55 12.10 -20.34
N LYS A 192 6.08 11.80 -21.55
CA LYS A 192 4.67 11.96 -21.91
C LYS A 192 3.84 10.90 -21.19
N LEU A 193 2.98 11.35 -20.29
CA LEU A 193 1.92 10.54 -19.69
C LEU A 193 0.67 10.62 -20.59
N ASN A 194 -0.18 9.60 -20.54
CA ASN A 194 -1.53 9.66 -21.12
C ASN A 194 -2.51 10.47 -20.25
N TYR A 195 -2.02 10.96 -19.09
CA TYR A 195 -2.76 11.69 -18.08
C TYR A 195 -2.08 13.05 -17.83
N ASN A 196 -2.81 13.99 -17.23
CA ASN A 196 -2.29 15.33 -16.96
C ASN A 196 -1.13 15.34 -15.96
N ASN A 197 -1.21 14.47 -14.94
CA ASN A 197 -0.21 14.33 -13.87
C ASN A 197 -0.36 12.94 -13.21
N PHE A 198 0.56 12.59 -12.30
CA PHE A 198 0.49 11.29 -11.62
C PHE A 198 -0.73 11.16 -10.70
N ASP A 199 -1.20 12.25 -10.09
CA ASP A 199 -2.39 12.23 -9.23
C ASP A 199 -3.68 11.89 -10.00
N SER A 200 -3.72 12.19 -11.29
CA SER A 200 -4.85 11.88 -12.18
C SER A 200 -4.90 10.42 -12.63
N ILE A 201 -3.83 9.65 -12.42
CA ILE A 201 -3.77 8.24 -12.80
C ILE A 201 -4.58 7.43 -11.76
N PRO A 202 -5.58 6.64 -12.19
CA PRO A 202 -6.37 5.84 -11.26
C PRO A 202 -5.54 4.71 -10.64
N ASP A 203 -6.04 4.16 -9.53
CA ASP A 203 -5.43 3.02 -8.88
C ASP A 203 -5.48 1.76 -9.75
N SER A 204 -4.42 0.94 -9.67
CA SER A 204 -4.23 -0.26 -10.48
C SER A 204 -4.25 -0.01 -12.00
N GLU A 205 -3.87 1.19 -12.44
CA GLU A 205 -3.76 1.52 -13.87
C GLU A 205 -2.47 0.96 -14.47
N GLU A 206 -2.57 0.35 -15.65
CA GLU A 206 -1.41 -0.19 -16.36
C GLU A 206 -0.71 0.91 -17.15
N ILE A 207 0.61 0.97 -17.07
CA ILE A 207 1.42 1.93 -17.82
C ILE A 207 2.32 1.21 -18.83
N SER A 208 2.63 1.89 -19.94
CA SER A 208 3.46 1.29 -20.99
C SER A 208 4.85 0.87 -20.47
N VAL A 209 5.39 -0.23 -21.00
CA VAL A 209 6.75 -0.72 -20.70
C VAL A 209 7.80 0.38 -20.86
N LYS A 210 7.70 1.19 -21.91
CA LYS A 210 8.59 2.33 -22.16
C LYS A 210 8.56 3.37 -21.04
N LEU A 211 7.39 3.63 -20.47
CA LEU A 211 7.20 4.54 -19.35
C LEU A 211 7.74 3.93 -18.05
N GLY A 212 7.39 2.69 -17.74
CA GLY A 212 7.89 1.97 -16.55
C GLY A 212 9.41 1.89 -16.50
N CYS A 213 10.05 1.48 -17.59
CA CYS A 213 11.52 1.44 -17.70
C CYS A 213 12.17 2.83 -17.53
N LYS A 214 11.52 3.91 -17.95
CA LYS A 214 12.04 5.27 -17.73
C LYS A 214 11.94 5.66 -16.25
N ILE A 215 10.82 5.37 -15.60
CA ILE A 215 10.62 5.64 -14.17
C ILE A 215 11.68 4.90 -13.34
N LEU A 216 11.91 3.61 -13.62
CA LEU A 216 12.97 2.83 -12.96
C LEU A 216 14.37 3.46 -13.12
N LYS A 217 14.70 3.95 -14.33
CA LYS A 217 15.97 4.65 -14.57
C LYS A 217 16.09 5.94 -13.77
N GLU A 218 14.99 6.64 -13.49
CA GLU A 218 15.03 7.83 -12.63
C GLU A 218 15.21 7.47 -11.15
N PHE A 219 14.65 6.33 -10.69
CA PHE A 219 14.91 5.81 -9.34
C PHE A 219 16.38 5.43 -9.10
N THR A 220 17.06 4.85 -10.09
CA THR A 220 18.49 4.51 -9.96
C THR A 220 19.40 5.73 -10.00
N LYS A 221 19.07 6.76 -10.80
CA LYS A 221 19.82 8.03 -10.84
C LYS A 221 19.67 8.89 -9.59
N LEU A 222 18.66 8.66 -8.76
CA LEU A 222 18.44 9.40 -7.51
C LEU A 222 19.53 9.05 -6.48
N SER A 223 20.52 9.93 -6.35
CA SER A 223 21.59 9.85 -5.33
C SER A 223 21.28 10.62 -4.05
N LYS A 224 20.48 11.71 -4.14
CA LYS A 224 19.96 12.47 -3.01
C LYS A 224 18.45 12.51 -3.09
N TYR A 225 17.78 12.01 -2.07
CA TYR A 225 16.33 11.91 -1.97
C TYR A 225 15.92 11.95 -0.50
N LYS A 226 14.66 12.30 -0.27
CA LYS A 226 13.95 11.95 0.96
C LYS A 226 13.18 10.65 0.71
N SER A 227 12.83 9.96 1.77
CA SER A 227 12.01 8.75 1.66
C SER A 227 11.24 8.49 2.95
N LEU A 228 10.19 7.69 2.83
CA LEU A 228 9.50 7.08 3.96
C LEU A 228 10.43 6.40 4.99
N LEU A 229 11.62 5.93 4.57
CA LEU A 229 12.59 5.33 5.49
C LEU A 229 13.13 6.34 6.52
N ASP A 230 13.14 7.63 6.19
CA ASP A 230 13.58 8.69 7.09
C ASP A 230 12.62 8.84 8.30
N ASP A 231 11.34 8.54 8.08
CA ASP A 231 10.25 8.65 9.07
C ASP A 231 9.73 7.28 9.57
N PHE A 232 10.44 6.19 9.26
CA PHE A 232 9.96 4.82 9.51
C PHE A 232 9.65 4.55 11.00
N SER A 233 10.50 5.05 11.90
CA SER A 233 10.30 4.89 13.35
C SER A 233 9.06 5.63 13.87
N TYR A 234 8.71 6.76 13.24
CA TYR A 234 7.50 7.50 13.59
C TYR A 234 6.26 6.67 13.24
N TYR A 235 6.23 6.09 12.04
CA TYR A 235 5.14 5.22 11.61
C TYR A 235 5.06 3.93 12.44
N ASP A 236 6.18 3.33 12.83
CA ASP A 236 6.20 2.19 13.76
C ASP A 236 5.62 2.52 15.14
N MET A 237 5.90 3.71 15.67
CA MET A 237 5.31 4.18 16.93
C MET A 237 3.82 4.42 16.78
N LYS A 238 3.41 5.08 15.70
CA LYS A 238 2.00 5.36 15.39
C LYS A 238 1.19 4.07 15.22
N GLU A 239 1.72 3.08 14.50
CA GLU A 239 1.11 1.76 14.35
C GLU A 239 0.92 1.08 15.70
N ARG A 240 1.98 1.00 16.53
CA ARG A 240 1.88 0.41 17.88
C ARG A 240 0.83 1.10 18.74
N GLN A 241 0.74 2.43 18.65
CA GLN A 241 -0.27 3.19 19.35
C GLN A 241 -1.68 2.84 18.85
N VAL A 242 -1.92 2.80 17.54
CA VAL A 242 -3.22 2.41 16.98
C VAL A 242 -3.60 0.99 17.40
N LEU A 243 -2.67 0.03 17.29
CA LEU A 243 -2.89 -1.36 17.70
C LEU A 243 -3.17 -1.49 19.21
N SER A 244 -2.63 -0.61 20.05
CA SER A 244 -2.92 -0.62 21.50
C SER A 244 -4.36 -0.24 21.85
N TYR A 245 -5.11 0.35 20.92
CA TYR A 245 -6.51 0.72 21.08
C TYR A 245 -7.50 -0.28 20.47
N LEU A 246 -7.01 -1.34 19.80
CA LEU A 246 -7.82 -2.41 19.21
C LEU A 246 -7.87 -3.62 20.16
#